data_AF-A0A3S4H4J4-F1
#
_entry.id   AF-A0A3S4H4J4-F1
#
_cell.length_a   1.000
_cell.length_b   1.000
_cell.length_c   1.000
_cell.angle_alpha   90.00
_cell.angle_beta   90.00
_cell.angle_gamma   90.00
#
_symmetry.space_group_name_H-M   'P 1'
#
loop_
_entity.id
_entity.type
_entity.pdbx_description
1 polymer ?
#
loop_
_entity_poly.entity_id
_entity_poly.type
_entity_poly.pdbx_seq_one_letter_code
_entity_poly.pdbx_strand_id
1 'polypeptide(L)'
;MRAWLKSGSPWVWLTAGSVSVSLLALLGILLLLAGQGMRYFWPSPVYQFELNQAAAGPVTLIGELYQQQTISRQQLLEAGVTPPGDAAQLTRYLIKVGNRESEGQDFRTLLASDVRRQSAPRDLLVLERNSNGTAYGFLAGLLEDGQPLTGRDLNQALQQRLPQIAALSRQAHDIQIHQMARINEQFAALNLREKKLRRDQRFDARAQAQMKAERLELQRQYRQMAEQLDGLNRDRQRDALLLRDMRGQVHTIPLSQIRDAWFPNAMSLGRRWRTGANR
;
A
#
# COMPACT_ATOMS: atom_id res chain seq x y z
N MET A 1 -17.96 -62.84 16.43
CA MET A 1 -18.53 -61.72 15.64
C MET A 1 -19.80 -61.11 16.27
N ARG A 2 -20.81 -61.89 16.70
CA ARG A 2 -22.08 -61.36 17.26
C ARG A 2 -21.94 -60.55 18.58
N ALA A 3 -20.95 -60.84 19.42
CA ALA A 3 -20.72 -60.12 20.68
C ALA A 3 -20.18 -58.69 20.48
N TRP A 4 -19.35 -58.49 19.46
CA TRP A 4 -18.75 -57.19 19.15
C TRP A 4 -19.81 -56.19 18.64
N LEU A 5 -20.72 -56.67 17.77
CA LEU A 5 -21.84 -55.88 17.26
C LEU A 5 -22.85 -55.47 18.35
N LYS A 6 -23.03 -56.29 19.40
CA LYS A 6 -23.92 -55.98 20.53
C LYS A 6 -23.29 -55.07 21.59
N SER A 7 -21.97 -54.82 21.53
CA SER A 7 -21.23 -54.08 22.56
C SER A 7 -21.25 -52.55 22.40
N GLY A 8 -21.89 -52.01 21.34
CA GLY A 8 -21.86 -50.57 21.04
C GLY A 8 -20.51 -50.06 20.49
N SER A 9 -19.41 -50.80 20.71
CA SER A 9 -18.05 -50.49 20.23
C SER A 9 -17.96 -50.15 18.74
N PRO A 10 -18.66 -50.81 17.80
CA PRO A 10 -18.60 -50.46 16.38
C PRO A 10 -19.10 -49.04 16.09
N TRP A 11 -20.10 -48.58 16.83
CA TRP A 11 -20.65 -47.23 16.69
C TRP A 11 -19.68 -46.17 17.20
N VAL A 12 -18.92 -46.47 18.26
CA VAL A 12 -17.86 -45.58 18.79
C VAL A 12 -16.70 -45.44 17.78
N TRP A 13 -16.30 -46.53 17.14
CA TRP A 13 -15.28 -46.47 16.09
C TRP A 13 -15.76 -45.73 14.83
N LEU A 14 -17.05 -45.87 14.50
CA LEU A 14 -17.65 -45.18 13.36
C LEU A 14 -17.79 -43.66 13.61
N THR A 15 -18.15 -43.24 14.82
CA THR A 15 -18.16 -41.81 15.19
C THR A 15 -16.76 -41.23 15.29
N ALA A 16 -15.80 -41.94 15.90
CA ALA A 16 -14.41 -41.50 15.96
C ALA A 16 -13.76 -41.41 14.56
N GLY A 17 -14.06 -42.37 13.68
CA GLY A 17 -13.65 -42.34 12.28
C GLY A 17 -14.26 -41.17 11.52
N SER A 18 -15.57 -40.93 11.68
CA SER A 18 -16.27 -39.80 11.05
C SER A 18 -15.74 -38.45 11.51
N VAL A 19 -15.46 -38.28 12.82
CA VAL A 19 -14.84 -37.06 13.38
C VAL A 19 -13.44 -36.86 12.82
N SER A 20 -12.63 -37.92 12.72
CA SER A 20 -11.27 -37.85 12.16
C SER A 20 -11.27 -37.44 10.68
N VAL A 21 -12.17 -38.02 9.88
CA VAL A 21 -12.35 -37.64 8.47
C VAL A 21 -12.83 -36.20 8.34
N SER A 22 -13.75 -35.76 9.21
CA SER A 22 -14.23 -34.37 9.22
C SER A 22 -13.13 -33.37 9.58
N LEU A 23 -12.26 -33.71 10.55
CA LEU A 23 -11.09 -32.90 10.89
C LEU A 23 -10.07 -32.85 9.75
N LEU A 24 -9.80 -33.96 9.08
CA LEU A 24 -8.93 -33.99 7.90
C LEU A 24 -9.51 -33.18 6.74
N ALA A 25 -10.81 -33.27 6.49
CA ALA A 25 -11.50 -32.47 5.48
C ALA A 25 -11.42 -30.98 5.82
N LEU A 26 -11.68 -30.59 7.07
CA LEU A 26 -11.53 -29.20 7.54
C LEU A 26 -10.10 -28.69 7.35
N LEU A 27 -9.10 -29.48 7.74
CA LEU A 27 -7.69 -29.14 7.54
C LEU A 27 -7.36 -28.97 6.06
N GLY A 28 -7.88 -29.86 5.21
CA GLY A 28 -7.76 -29.78 3.75
C GLY A 28 -8.36 -28.49 3.19
N ILE A 29 -9.56 -28.11 3.64
CA ILE A 29 -10.21 -26.85 3.25
C ILE A 29 -9.39 -25.65 3.73
N LEU A 30 -8.88 -25.64 4.96
CA LEU A 30 -8.02 -24.58 5.48
C LEU A 30 -6.74 -24.43 4.66
N LEU A 31 -6.10 -25.54 4.27
CA LEU A 31 -4.92 -25.53 3.41
C LEU A 31 -5.23 -25.03 1.98
N LEU A 32 -6.38 -25.41 1.42
CA LEU A 32 -6.82 -24.91 0.12
C LEU A 32 -7.09 -23.40 0.16
N LEU A 33 -7.77 -22.92 1.20
CA LEU A 33 -8.03 -21.49 1.41
C LEU A 33 -6.71 -20.72 1.61
N ALA A 34 -5.80 -21.25 2.41
CA ALA A 34 -4.47 -20.66 2.62
C ALA A 34 -3.68 -20.58 1.31
N GLY A 35 -3.66 -21.66 0.51
CA GLY A 35 -2.97 -21.70 -0.78
C GLY A 35 -3.53 -20.72 -1.80
N GLN A 36 -4.86 -20.59 -1.88
CA GLN A 36 -5.53 -19.65 -2.79
C GLN A 36 -5.34 -18.20 -2.35
N GLY A 37 -5.40 -17.91 -1.04
CA GLY A 37 -5.16 -16.59 -0.49
C GLY A 37 -3.72 -16.11 -0.71
N MET A 38 -2.74 -17.00 -0.56
CA MET A 38 -1.32 -16.68 -0.63
C MET A 38 -0.88 -16.10 -1.99
N ARG A 39 -1.60 -16.39 -3.08
CA ARG A 39 -1.36 -15.82 -4.40
C ARG A 39 -1.63 -14.32 -4.47
N TYR A 40 -2.62 -13.81 -3.72
CA TYR A 40 -2.98 -12.39 -3.71
C TYR A 40 -2.01 -11.53 -2.90
N PHE A 41 -1.37 -12.10 -1.88
CA PHE A 41 -0.39 -11.39 -1.05
C PHE A 41 1.02 -11.36 -1.68
N TRP A 42 1.26 -12.14 -2.74
CA TRP A 42 2.59 -12.24 -3.32
C TRP A 42 2.92 -11.04 -4.23
N PRO A 43 4.10 -10.41 -4.09
CA PRO A 43 4.53 -9.38 -5.03
C PRO A 43 4.58 -9.96 -6.46
N SER A 44 3.66 -9.50 -7.30
CA SER A 44 3.61 -9.92 -8.69
C SER A 44 4.79 -9.33 -9.46
N PRO A 45 5.36 -10.06 -10.42
CA PRO A 45 6.38 -9.49 -11.30
C PRO A 45 5.77 -8.34 -12.10
N VAL A 46 6.56 -7.30 -12.28
CA VAL A 46 6.17 -6.13 -13.08
C VAL A 46 6.90 -6.20 -14.40
N TYR A 47 6.16 -6.00 -15.49
CA TYR A 47 6.70 -6.13 -16.83
C TYR A 47 6.78 -4.77 -17.51
N GLN A 48 7.77 -4.64 -18.37
CA GLN A 48 7.85 -3.61 -19.38
C GLN A 48 7.45 -4.24 -20.73
N PHE A 49 6.36 -3.74 -21.30
CA PHE A 49 5.82 -4.12 -22.59
C PHE A 49 6.19 -3.06 -23.62
N GLU A 50 6.78 -3.47 -24.73
CA GLU A 50 6.93 -2.64 -25.91
C GLU A 50 5.81 -3.00 -26.87
N LEU A 51 4.98 -2.04 -27.22
CA LEU A 51 3.82 -2.26 -28.06
C LEU A 51 4.16 -2.03 -29.54
N ASN A 52 3.54 -2.82 -30.39
CA ASN A 52 3.45 -2.61 -31.82
C ASN A 52 2.45 -1.46 -32.05
N GLN A 53 2.89 -0.22 -32.31
CA GLN A 53 1.98 0.78 -32.88
C GLN A 53 2.59 1.55 -34.05
N ALA A 54 1.71 1.73 -35.02
CA ALA A 54 1.91 2.42 -36.28
C ALA A 54 2.01 3.94 -36.08
N ALA A 55 2.82 4.57 -36.93
CA ALA A 55 2.95 6.02 -37.16
C ALA A 55 3.65 6.91 -36.11
N ALA A 56 3.58 6.66 -34.79
CA ALA A 56 4.06 7.64 -33.77
C ALA A 56 5.30 7.25 -32.94
N GLY A 57 5.89 6.07 -33.18
CA GLY A 57 7.07 5.56 -32.46
C GLY A 57 6.76 4.47 -31.42
N PRO A 58 7.81 3.85 -30.83
CA PRO A 58 7.64 2.73 -29.90
C PRO A 58 6.98 3.18 -28.59
N VAL A 59 5.80 2.63 -28.29
CA VAL A 59 5.09 2.89 -27.03
C VAL A 59 5.54 1.87 -25.98
N THR A 60 6.05 2.36 -24.85
CA THR A 60 6.43 1.54 -23.70
C THR A 60 5.35 1.60 -22.64
N LEU A 61 4.94 0.44 -22.14
CA LEU A 61 3.99 0.30 -21.04
C LEU A 61 4.66 -0.45 -19.89
N ILE A 62 4.54 0.05 -18.66
CA ILE A 62 4.97 -0.65 -17.45
C ILE A 62 3.76 -0.99 -16.60
N GLY A 63 3.67 -2.25 -16.17
CA GLY A 63 2.60 -2.67 -15.26
C GLY A 63 2.66 -4.14 -14.86
N GLU A 64 1.77 -4.51 -13.95
CA GLU A 64 1.59 -5.90 -13.52
C GLU A 64 0.63 -6.61 -14.49
N LEU A 65 0.99 -7.81 -14.95
CA LEU A 65 0.06 -8.64 -15.71
C LEU A 65 -1.00 -9.19 -14.75
N TYR A 66 -2.16 -8.53 -14.70
CA TYR A 66 -3.22 -8.82 -13.75
C TYR A 66 -4.05 -10.02 -14.19
N GLN A 67 -4.42 -10.08 -15.47
CA GLN A 67 -5.20 -11.17 -16.02
C GLN A 67 -4.82 -11.46 -17.47
N GLN A 68 -4.85 -12.74 -17.83
CA GLN A 68 -4.75 -13.22 -19.19
C GLN A 68 -6.00 -14.03 -19.52
N GLN A 69 -6.66 -13.70 -20.63
CA GLN A 69 -7.86 -14.38 -21.08
C GLN A 69 -7.76 -14.75 -22.56
N THR A 70 -8.15 -15.97 -22.90
CA THR A 70 -8.33 -16.40 -24.29
C THR A 70 -9.75 -16.09 -24.72
N ILE A 71 -9.90 -15.38 -25.84
CA ILE A 71 -11.19 -14.92 -26.39
C ILE A 71 -11.28 -15.43 -27.82
N SER A 72 -12.47 -15.87 -28.24
CA SER A 72 -12.67 -16.27 -29.63
C SER A 72 -12.74 -15.05 -30.56
N ARG A 73 -12.33 -15.20 -31.82
CA ARG A 73 -12.46 -14.14 -32.82
C ARG A 73 -13.92 -13.70 -33.01
N GLN A 74 -14.86 -14.66 -32.99
CA GLN A 74 -16.29 -14.38 -33.11
C GLN A 74 -16.78 -13.43 -32.02
N GLN A 75 -16.41 -13.66 -30.75
CA GLN A 75 -16.77 -12.79 -29.64
C GLN A 75 -16.25 -11.35 -29.79
N LEU A 76 -15.06 -11.16 -30.37
CA LEU A 76 -14.52 -9.83 -30.62
C LEU A 76 -15.25 -9.11 -31.75
N LEU A 77 -15.57 -9.83 -32.83
CA LEU A 77 -16.34 -9.31 -33.96
C LEU A 77 -17.77 -8.93 -33.54
N GLU A 78 -18.42 -9.75 -32.71
CA GLU A 78 -19.72 -9.46 -32.09
C GLU A 78 -19.67 -8.21 -31.20
N ALA A 79 -18.53 -7.96 -30.55
CA ALA A 79 -18.28 -6.75 -29.75
C ALA A 79 -17.83 -5.54 -30.60
N GLY A 80 -17.85 -5.63 -31.93
CA GLY A 80 -17.47 -4.54 -32.85
C GLY A 80 -15.96 -4.29 -32.95
N VAL A 81 -15.11 -5.20 -32.44
CA VAL A 81 -13.66 -5.10 -32.52
C VAL A 81 -13.17 -5.99 -33.66
N THR A 82 -12.39 -5.45 -34.60
CA THR A 82 -11.76 -6.23 -35.68
C THR A 82 -10.35 -6.62 -35.25
N PRO A 83 -10.11 -7.86 -34.79
CA PRO A 83 -8.78 -8.25 -34.35
C PRO A 83 -7.83 -8.50 -35.54
N PRO A 84 -6.52 -8.22 -35.36
CA PRO A 84 -5.51 -8.45 -36.40
C PRO A 84 -5.29 -9.95 -36.68
N GLY A 85 -4.91 -10.29 -37.92
CA GLY A 85 -4.64 -11.65 -38.38
C GLY A 85 -5.89 -12.53 -38.50
N ASP A 86 -5.72 -13.85 -38.67
CA ASP A 86 -6.79 -14.83 -38.93
C ASP A 86 -6.96 -15.88 -37.81
N ALA A 87 -6.30 -15.69 -36.67
CA ALA A 87 -6.35 -16.64 -35.56
C ALA A 87 -7.79 -16.77 -35.00
N ALA A 88 -8.24 -18.02 -34.81
CA ALA A 88 -9.56 -18.32 -34.26
C ALA A 88 -9.70 -17.95 -32.77
N GLN A 89 -8.57 -17.95 -32.05
CA GLN A 89 -8.48 -17.57 -30.64
C GLN A 89 -7.37 -16.52 -30.46
N LEU A 90 -7.64 -15.54 -29.62
CA LEU A 90 -6.75 -14.42 -29.33
C LEU A 90 -6.58 -14.29 -27.83
N THR A 91 -5.37 -13.93 -27.40
CA THR A 91 -5.08 -13.69 -25.99
C THR A 91 -5.19 -12.21 -25.68
N ARG A 92 -6.02 -11.87 -24.70
CA ARG A 92 -6.17 -10.53 -24.12
C ARG A 92 -5.42 -10.46 -22.80
N TYR A 93 -4.62 -9.41 -22.64
CA TYR A 93 -3.99 -9.02 -21.40
C TYR A 93 -4.75 -7.88 -20.75
N LEU A 94 -4.99 -8.00 -19.44
CA LEU A 94 -5.38 -6.92 -18.57
C LEU A 94 -4.17 -6.57 -17.71
N ILE A 95 -3.61 -5.39 -17.94
CA ILE A 95 -2.38 -4.94 -17.29
C ILE A 95 -2.77 -3.85 -16.29
N LYS A 96 -2.42 -4.06 -15.02
CA LYS A 96 -2.56 -3.04 -13.99
C LYS A 96 -1.42 -2.04 -14.16
N VAL A 97 -1.77 -0.83 -14.58
CA VAL A 97 -0.84 0.26 -14.77
C VAL A 97 -0.81 1.11 -13.50
N GLY A 98 0.25 1.91 -13.36
CA GLY A 98 0.43 2.82 -12.23
C GLY A 98 0.35 4.26 -12.69
N ASN A 99 0.77 5.18 -11.81
CA ASN A 99 0.87 6.61 -12.11
C ASN A 99 -0.47 7.18 -12.59
N ARG A 100 -1.54 6.95 -11.81
CA ARG A 100 -2.90 7.36 -12.16
C ARG A 100 -3.00 8.84 -12.54
N GLU A 101 -2.15 9.70 -11.97
CA GLU A 101 -2.11 11.11 -12.31
C GLU A 101 -1.67 11.40 -13.76
N SER A 102 -0.84 10.55 -14.38
CA SER A 102 -0.41 10.69 -15.77
C SER A 102 -1.20 9.81 -16.74
N GLU A 103 -1.66 8.64 -16.29
CA GLU A 103 -2.32 7.64 -17.14
C GLU A 103 -3.86 7.73 -17.12
N GLY A 104 -4.45 8.32 -16.07
CA GLY A 104 -5.90 8.52 -15.93
C GLY A 104 -6.72 7.23 -15.69
N GLN A 105 -6.13 6.05 -15.84
CA GLN A 105 -6.75 4.74 -15.68
C GLN A 105 -5.80 3.79 -14.94
N ASP A 106 -6.35 2.87 -14.14
CA ASP A 106 -5.56 1.91 -13.35
C ASP A 106 -5.31 0.59 -14.11
N PHE A 107 -6.02 0.37 -15.22
CA PHE A 107 -5.91 -0.83 -16.03
C PHE A 107 -5.88 -0.49 -17.52
N ARG A 108 -5.07 -1.23 -18.28
CA ARG A 108 -5.07 -1.21 -19.74
C ARG A 108 -5.30 -2.60 -20.29
N THR A 109 -6.19 -2.67 -21.27
CA THR A 109 -6.46 -3.90 -22.03
C THR A 109 -5.65 -3.87 -23.32
N LEU A 110 -4.91 -4.94 -23.59
CA LEU A 110 -4.09 -5.10 -24.80
C LEU A 110 -4.28 -6.51 -25.36
N LEU A 111 -4.15 -6.69 -26.68
CA LEU A 111 -4.01 -8.02 -27.25
C LEU A 111 -2.54 -8.45 -27.17
N ALA A 112 -2.29 -9.74 -26.95
CA ALA A 112 -0.94 -10.28 -26.94
C ALA A 112 -0.22 -10.06 -28.29
N SER A 113 -0.97 -10.02 -29.39
CA SER A 113 -0.48 -9.68 -30.73
C SER A 113 0.07 -8.26 -30.84
N ASP A 114 -0.39 -7.35 -29.98
CA ASP A 114 0.04 -5.95 -29.98
C ASP A 114 1.34 -5.78 -29.20
N VAL A 115 1.84 -6.81 -28.53
CA VAL A 115 3.08 -6.77 -27.75
C VAL A 115 4.26 -7.21 -28.63
N ARG A 116 5.19 -6.29 -28.89
CA ARG A 116 6.45 -6.57 -29.59
C ARG A 116 7.44 -7.32 -28.70
N ARG A 117 7.60 -6.84 -27.47
CA ARG A 117 8.57 -7.36 -26.50
C ARG A 117 7.98 -7.23 -25.10
N GLN A 118 8.12 -8.30 -24.32
CA GLN A 118 7.82 -8.30 -22.90
C GLN A 118 9.12 -8.60 -22.14
N SER A 119 9.46 -7.76 -21.17
CA SER A 119 10.64 -7.93 -20.33
C SER A 119 10.30 -7.69 -18.87
N ALA A 120 11.09 -8.26 -17.95
CA ALA A 120 10.96 -8.05 -16.51
C ALA A 120 12.27 -7.44 -15.96
N PRO A 121 12.51 -6.13 -16.14
CA PRO A 121 13.73 -5.47 -15.69
C PRO A 121 13.91 -5.60 -14.18
N ARG A 122 15.13 -5.94 -13.73
CA ARG A 122 15.43 -6.17 -12.30
C ARG A 122 15.38 -4.89 -11.46
N ASP A 123 15.70 -3.77 -12.09
CA ASP A 123 15.76 -2.41 -11.53
C ASP A 123 14.39 -1.69 -11.54
N LEU A 124 13.33 -2.38 -11.97
CA LEU A 124 11.99 -1.84 -11.94
C LEU A 124 11.52 -1.70 -10.50
N LEU A 125 11.21 -0.45 -10.13
CA LEU A 125 10.76 -0.05 -8.82
C LEU A 125 9.24 0.06 -8.80
N VAL A 126 8.64 -0.54 -7.77
CA VAL A 126 7.25 -0.32 -7.41
C VAL A 126 7.22 0.56 -6.18
N LEU A 127 6.46 1.65 -6.27
CA LEU A 127 6.17 2.53 -5.15
C LEU A 127 4.71 2.40 -4.79
N GLU A 128 4.46 2.06 -3.54
CA GLU A 128 3.15 2.09 -2.95
C GLU A 128 3.00 3.38 -2.18
N ARG A 129 2.04 4.22 -2.56
CA ARG A 129 1.89 5.55 -1.98
C ARG A 129 0.69 5.62 -1.04
N ASN A 130 0.78 6.52 -0.07
CA ASN A 130 -0.29 6.83 0.88
C ASN A 130 -1.52 7.42 0.16
N SER A 131 -1.29 8.13 -0.94
CA SER A 131 -2.30 8.69 -1.84
C SER A 131 -1.95 8.35 -3.30
N ASN A 132 -2.93 8.40 -4.20
CA ASN A 132 -2.76 8.20 -5.65
C ASN A 132 -2.30 6.79 -6.10
N GLY A 133 -2.37 5.79 -5.23
CA GLY A 133 -2.15 4.39 -5.58
C GLY A 133 -0.70 4.04 -5.96
N THR A 134 -0.53 2.96 -6.72
CA THR A 134 0.79 2.42 -7.08
C THR A 134 1.43 3.21 -8.21
N ALA A 135 2.73 3.47 -8.08
CA ALA A 135 3.57 4.03 -9.13
C ALA A 135 4.63 3.02 -9.58
N TYR A 136 4.90 2.97 -10.88
CA TYR A 136 5.90 2.09 -11.48
C TYR A 136 6.92 2.92 -12.26
N GLY A 137 8.18 2.53 -12.17
CA GLY A 137 9.25 3.17 -12.92
C GLY A 137 10.63 2.71 -12.49
N PHE A 138 11.61 3.58 -12.67
CA PHE A 138 13.00 3.35 -12.33
C PHE A 138 13.49 4.41 -11.36
N LEU A 139 14.32 4.02 -10.40
CA LEU A 139 14.94 4.96 -9.47
C LEU A 139 15.96 5.81 -10.24
N ALA A 140 15.64 7.08 -10.46
CA ALA A 140 16.52 8.02 -11.15
C ALA A 140 17.44 8.76 -10.16
N GLY A 141 17.03 8.89 -8.90
CA GLY A 141 17.77 9.63 -7.88
C GLY A 141 17.03 9.74 -6.56
N LEU A 142 17.74 10.21 -5.54
CA LEU A 142 17.17 10.64 -4.26
C LEU A 142 17.62 12.08 -4.01
N LEU A 143 16.73 12.85 -3.40
CA LEU A 143 17.00 14.21 -2.94
C LEU A 143 16.98 14.23 -1.41
N GLU A 144 17.94 14.94 -0.82
CA GLU A 144 17.98 15.31 0.58
C GLU A 144 17.97 16.85 0.63
N ASP A 145 16.89 17.42 1.17
CA ASP A 145 16.69 18.87 1.25
C ASP A 145 16.83 19.59 -0.11
N GLY A 146 16.24 18.97 -1.14
CA GLY A 146 16.29 19.46 -2.52
C GLY A 146 17.63 19.24 -3.24
N GLN A 147 18.66 18.71 -2.58
CA GLN A 147 19.96 18.42 -3.19
C GLN A 147 20.08 16.94 -3.57
N PRO A 148 20.68 16.62 -4.74
CA PRO A 148 20.84 15.23 -5.17
C PRO A 148 21.82 14.49 -4.26
N LEU A 149 21.39 13.33 -3.76
CA LEU A 149 22.23 12.43 -3.00
C LEU A 149 23.23 11.75 -3.96
N THR A 150 24.52 12.04 -3.79
CA THR A 150 25.60 11.50 -4.64
C THR A 150 26.47 10.49 -3.89
N GLY A 151 27.12 9.58 -4.62
CA GLY A 151 28.14 8.66 -4.07
C GLY A 151 27.63 7.54 -3.17
N ARG A 152 26.31 7.32 -3.05
CA ARG A 152 25.71 6.22 -2.28
C ARG A 152 24.94 5.26 -3.18
N ASP A 153 24.81 4.01 -2.77
CA ASP A 153 23.83 3.09 -3.34
C ASP A 153 22.42 3.63 -3.04
N LEU A 154 21.77 4.14 -4.07
CA LEU A 154 20.45 4.77 -3.97
C LEU A 154 19.38 3.77 -3.50
N ASN A 155 19.50 2.49 -3.86
CA ASN A 155 18.55 1.45 -3.45
C ASN A 155 18.67 1.19 -1.95
N GLN A 156 19.90 1.08 -1.46
CA GLN A 156 20.15 0.91 -0.02
C GLN A 156 19.72 2.15 0.77
N ALA A 157 20.03 3.35 0.26
CA ALA A 157 19.61 4.61 0.88
C ALA A 157 18.07 4.69 0.97
N LEU A 158 17.35 4.35 -0.11
CA LEU A 158 15.88 4.33 -0.11
C LEU A 158 15.33 3.36 0.96
N GLN A 159 15.87 2.14 1.02
CA GLN A 159 15.44 1.14 2.00
C GLN A 159 15.71 1.55 3.46
N GLN A 160 16.71 2.39 3.70
CA GLN A 160 17.03 2.92 5.03
C GLN A 160 16.16 4.12 5.40
N ARG A 161 15.85 5.01 4.44
CA ARG A 161 15.13 6.26 4.68
C ARG A 161 13.61 6.06 4.86
N LEU A 162 13.00 5.16 4.09
CA LEU A 162 11.56 4.88 4.22
C LEU A 162 11.10 4.53 5.64
N PRO A 163 11.72 3.59 6.38
CA PRO A 163 11.30 3.29 7.74
C PRO A 163 11.54 4.44 8.73
N GLN A 164 12.58 5.27 8.51
CA GLN A 164 12.81 6.48 9.32
C GLN A 164 11.65 7.46 9.15
N ILE A 165 11.23 7.69 7.91
CA ILE A 165 10.14 8.60 7.57
C ILE A 165 8.78 8.06 8.03
N ALA A 166 8.58 6.74 7.97
CA ALA A 166 7.40 6.10 8.55
C ALA A 166 7.35 6.29 10.08
N ALA A 167 8.50 6.21 10.77
CA ALA A 167 8.57 6.46 12.21
C ALA A 167 8.24 7.92 12.56
N LEU A 168 8.82 8.89 11.84
CA LEU A 168 8.49 10.32 11.98
C LEU A 168 7.00 10.58 11.74
N SER A 169 6.42 9.96 10.71
CA SER A 169 5.00 10.09 10.39
C SER A 169 4.10 9.57 11.51
N ARG A 170 4.47 8.44 12.14
CA ARG A 170 3.75 7.90 13.31
C ARG A 170 3.84 8.83 14.52
N GLN A 171 5.01 9.40 14.79
CA GLN A 171 5.20 10.34 15.90
C GLN A 171 4.37 11.62 15.69
N ALA A 172 4.39 12.18 14.48
CA ALA A 172 3.57 13.34 14.14
C ALA A 172 2.07 13.04 14.30
N HIS A 173 1.64 11.86 13.85
CA HIS A 173 0.24 11.43 13.99
C HIS A 173 -0.18 11.27 15.45
N ASP A 174 0.66 10.68 16.30
CA ASP A 174 0.37 10.51 17.73
C ASP A 174 0.22 11.86 18.45
N ILE A 175 1.13 12.81 18.18
CA ILE A 175 1.03 14.17 18.72
C ILE A 175 -0.29 14.81 18.29
N GLN A 176 -0.61 14.75 17.00
CA GLN A 176 -1.78 15.41 16.44
C GLN A 176 -3.11 14.81 16.91
N ILE A 177 -3.24 13.47 16.91
CA ILE A 177 -4.51 12.78 17.18
C ILE A 177 -4.71 12.50 18.66
N HIS A 178 -3.65 12.20 19.42
CA HIS A 178 -3.79 11.81 20.82
C HIS A 178 -3.42 12.95 21.77
N GLN A 179 -2.22 13.51 21.63
CA GLN A 179 -1.70 14.46 22.63
C GLN A 179 -2.40 15.82 22.55
N MET A 180 -2.52 16.39 21.35
CA MET A 180 -3.21 17.67 21.16
C MET A 180 -4.71 17.57 21.42
N ALA A 181 -5.34 16.42 21.13
CA ALA A 181 -6.74 16.17 21.48
C ALA A 181 -6.98 16.24 23.00
N ARG A 182 -6.10 15.62 23.80
CA ARG A 182 -6.16 15.70 25.28
C ARG A 182 -6.05 17.15 25.78
N ILE A 183 -5.17 17.97 25.21
CA ILE A 183 -5.09 19.39 25.57
C ILE A 183 -6.36 20.14 25.20
N ASN A 184 -6.94 19.86 24.03
CA ASN A 184 -8.20 20.48 23.62
C ASN A 184 -9.35 20.11 24.57
N GLU A 185 -9.42 18.87 25.04
CA GLU A 185 -10.36 18.44 26.07
C GLU A 185 -10.14 19.20 27.39
N GLN A 186 -8.89 19.41 27.80
CA GLN A 186 -8.57 20.20 29.00
C GLN A 186 -8.98 21.67 28.87
N PHE A 187 -8.79 22.29 27.69
CA PHE A 187 -9.32 23.62 27.42
C PHE A 187 -10.85 23.66 27.51
N ALA A 188 -11.54 22.66 26.95
CA ALA A 188 -12.99 22.56 27.02
C ALA A 188 -13.49 22.40 28.46
N ALA A 189 -12.83 21.55 29.26
CA ALA A 189 -13.13 21.37 30.68
C ALA A 189 -12.91 22.67 31.48
N LEU A 190 -11.82 23.40 31.21
CA LEU A 190 -11.54 24.68 31.84
C LEU A 190 -12.63 25.71 31.51
N ASN A 191 -13.04 25.81 30.24
CA ASN A 191 -14.12 26.70 29.81
C ASN A 191 -15.47 26.33 30.46
N LEU A 192 -15.77 25.04 30.62
CA LEU A 192 -16.99 24.59 31.29
C LEU A 192 -16.97 24.93 32.79
N ARG A 193 -15.84 24.73 33.46
CA ARG A 193 -15.65 25.12 34.86
C ARG A 193 -15.85 26.62 35.04
N GLU A 194 -15.37 27.44 34.10
CA GLU A 194 -15.50 28.90 34.17
C GLU A 194 -16.98 29.30 34.09
N LYS A 195 -17.71 28.74 33.12
CA LYS A 195 -19.16 28.95 32.97
C LYS A 195 -19.92 28.55 34.23
N LYS A 196 -19.56 27.43 34.85
CA LYS A 196 -20.18 26.97 36.10
C LYS A 196 -19.93 27.96 37.25
N LEU A 197 -18.69 28.39 37.46
CA LEU A 197 -18.36 29.34 38.52
C LEU A 197 -19.06 30.69 38.35
N ARG A 198 -19.17 31.18 37.10
CA ARG A 198 -19.91 32.41 36.79
C ARG A 198 -21.40 32.27 37.11
N ARG A 199 -22.02 31.16 36.69
CA ARG A 199 -23.43 30.87 36.99
C ARG A 199 -23.68 30.79 38.49
N ASP A 200 -22.77 30.15 39.23
CA ASP A 200 -22.90 29.96 40.67
C ASP A 200 -22.44 31.21 41.47
N GLN A 201 -22.13 32.34 40.79
CA GLN A 201 -21.63 33.61 41.38
C GLN A 201 -20.36 33.47 42.24
N ARG A 202 -19.53 32.46 41.93
CA ARG A 202 -18.27 32.13 42.64
C ARG A 202 -17.01 32.45 41.83
N PHE A 203 -17.15 33.21 40.75
CA PHE A 203 -16.03 33.63 39.91
C PHE A 203 -15.38 34.91 40.46
N ASP A 204 -14.69 34.78 41.59
CA ASP A 204 -13.97 35.86 42.25
C ASP A 204 -12.55 36.06 41.68
N ALA A 205 -11.82 37.06 42.19
CA ALA A 205 -10.47 37.38 41.73
C ALA A 205 -9.48 36.20 41.90
N ARG A 206 -9.66 35.37 42.93
CA ARG A 206 -8.81 34.20 43.17
C ARG A 206 -9.08 33.11 42.14
N ALA A 207 -10.34 32.79 41.89
CA ALA A 207 -10.75 31.84 40.86
C ALA A 207 -10.28 32.31 39.47
N GLN A 208 -10.43 33.61 39.16
CA GLN A 208 -9.95 34.18 37.91
C GLN A 208 -8.42 34.03 37.75
N ALA A 209 -7.65 34.31 38.81
CA ALA A 209 -6.19 34.15 38.79
C ALA A 209 -5.77 32.67 38.58
N GLN A 210 -6.42 31.74 39.27
CA GLN A 210 -6.17 30.29 39.12
C GLN A 210 -6.47 29.82 37.69
N MET A 211 -7.63 30.16 37.14
CA MET A 211 -8.01 29.75 35.79
C MET A 211 -7.12 30.38 34.72
N LYS A 212 -6.65 31.61 34.94
CA LYS A 212 -5.67 32.25 34.05
C LYS A 212 -4.34 31.50 34.06
N ALA A 213 -3.86 31.07 35.24
CA ALA A 213 -2.63 30.30 35.36
C ALA A 213 -2.76 28.93 34.66
N GLU A 214 -3.86 28.20 34.89
CA GLU A 214 -4.15 26.93 34.20
C GLU A 214 -4.21 27.11 32.67
N ARG A 215 -4.87 28.17 32.19
CA ARG A 215 -4.94 28.47 30.75
C ARG A 215 -3.56 28.74 30.14
N LEU A 216 -2.70 29.48 30.84
CA LEU A 216 -1.35 29.78 30.38
C LEU A 216 -0.47 28.52 30.33
N GLU A 217 -0.66 27.60 31.28
CA GLU A 217 0.03 26.31 31.29
C GLU A 217 -0.38 25.45 30.09
N LEU A 218 -1.69 25.27 29.86
CA LEU A 218 -2.20 24.53 28.69
C LEU A 218 -1.72 25.15 27.37
N GLN A 219 -1.68 26.49 27.28
CA GLN A 219 -1.14 27.20 26.11
C GLN A 219 0.36 26.97 25.91
N ARG A 220 1.14 26.76 26.97
CA ARG A 220 2.57 26.45 26.87
C ARG A 220 2.76 25.03 26.36
N GLN A 221 2.02 24.06 26.91
CA GLN A 221 2.07 22.66 26.48
C GLN A 221 1.64 22.53 25.00
N TYR A 222 0.55 23.20 24.62
CA TYR A 222 0.11 23.23 23.22
C TYR A 222 1.19 23.77 22.28
N ARG A 223 1.86 24.88 22.66
CA ARG A 223 2.95 25.46 21.86
C ARG A 223 4.13 24.52 21.71
N GLN A 224 4.54 23.85 22.78
CA GLN A 224 5.62 22.85 22.71
C GLN A 224 5.29 21.71 21.74
N MET A 225 4.06 21.19 21.79
CA MET A 225 3.61 20.16 20.84
C MET A 225 3.55 20.68 19.40
N ALA A 226 3.11 21.92 19.19
CA ALA A 226 3.10 22.54 17.86
C ALA A 226 4.52 22.68 17.28
N GLU A 227 5.48 23.15 18.08
CA GLU A 227 6.88 23.25 17.67
C GLU A 227 7.50 21.88 17.35
N GLN A 228 7.19 20.86 18.15
CA GLN A 228 7.60 19.48 17.88
C GLN A 228 7.01 18.95 16.57
N LEU A 229 5.71 19.19 16.35
CA LEU A 229 5.01 18.77 15.14
C LEU A 229 5.59 19.45 13.88
N ASP A 230 5.93 20.73 13.96
CA ASP A 230 6.58 21.47 12.89
C ASP A 230 7.99 20.92 12.58
N GLY A 231 8.76 20.56 13.61
CA GLY A 231 10.03 19.85 13.45
C GLY A 231 9.87 18.52 12.70
N LEU A 232 8.98 17.65 13.19
CA LEU A 232 8.71 16.35 12.57
C LEU A 232 8.22 16.47 11.12
N ASN A 233 7.39 17.47 10.83
CA ASN A 233 6.88 17.71 9.47
C ASN A 233 8.00 18.15 8.52
N ARG A 234 8.91 19.02 8.97
CA ARG A 234 10.09 19.42 8.17
C ARG A 234 10.98 18.21 7.89
N ASP A 235 11.32 17.42 8.91
CA ASP A 235 12.19 16.25 8.77
C ASP A 235 11.60 15.20 7.82
N ARG A 236 10.28 14.98 7.92
CA ARG A 236 9.55 14.06 7.04
C ARG A 236 9.49 14.55 5.59
N GLN A 237 9.40 15.86 5.35
CA GLN A 237 9.28 16.44 4.01
C GLN A 237 10.61 16.68 3.30
N ARG A 238 11.72 16.60 4.03
CA ARG A 238 13.08 16.89 3.55
C ARG A 238 13.53 15.99 2.41
N ASP A 239 13.19 14.70 2.45
CA ASP A 239 13.72 13.71 1.51
C ASP A 239 12.69 13.38 0.41
N ALA A 240 13.15 13.27 -0.83
CA ALA A 240 12.31 12.92 -1.98
C ALA A 240 12.99 11.90 -2.91
N LEU A 241 12.18 11.18 -3.67
CA LEU A 241 12.63 10.22 -4.68
C LEU A 241 12.34 10.75 -6.08
N LEU A 242 13.29 10.58 -6.99
CA LEU A 242 13.12 10.84 -8.41
C LEU A 242 12.76 9.53 -9.11
N LEU A 243 11.53 9.42 -9.60
CA LEU A 243 11.02 8.25 -10.31
C LEU A 243 10.98 8.56 -11.81
N ARG A 244 11.73 7.81 -12.61
CA ARG A 244 11.59 7.86 -14.07
C ARG A 244 10.49 6.90 -14.51
N ASP A 245 9.45 7.42 -15.15
CA ASP A 245 8.32 6.63 -15.64
C ASP A 245 8.62 5.90 -16.97
N MET A 246 7.60 5.21 -17.50
CA MET A 246 7.68 4.47 -18.76
C MET A 246 7.89 5.35 -20.01
N ARG A 247 7.61 6.66 -19.92
CA ARG A 247 7.83 7.65 -20.99
C ARG A 247 9.18 8.35 -20.85
N GLY A 248 9.95 8.02 -19.82
CA GLY A 248 11.23 8.66 -19.51
C GLY A 248 11.09 9.97 -18.74
N GLN A 249 9.88 10.38 -18.34
CA GLN A 249 9.69 11.58 -17.53
C GLN A 249 10.07 11.31 -16.08
N VAL A 250 10.72 12.28 -15.45
CA VAL A 250 11.17 12.17 -14.05
C VAL A 250 10.19 12.90 -13.14
N HIS A 251 9.60 12.16 -12.22
CA HIS A 251 8.65 12.65 -11.22
C HIS A 251 9.33 12.74 -9.85
N THR A 252 9.17 13.87 -9.17
CA THR A 252 9.67 14.04 -7.80
C THR A 252 8.57 13.66 -6.81
N ILE A 253 8.80 12.61 -6.03
CA ILE A 253 7.83 12.06 -5.07
C ILE A 253 8.43 12.20 -3.67
N PRO A 254 7.84 13.02 -2.77
CA PRO A 254 8.29 13.10 -1.39
C PRO A 254 8.24 11.73 -0.73
N LEU A 255 9.30 11.33 -0.01
CA LEU A 255 9.33 10.02 0.63
C LEU A 255 8.22 9.86 1.68
N SER A 256 7.74 10.97 2.25
CA SER A 256 6.58 11.00 3.14
C SER A 256 5.26 10.57 2.53
N GLN A 257 5.16 10.54 1.19
CA GLN A 257 4.00 10.04 0.47
C GLN A 257 4.14 8.56 0.10
N ILE A 258 5.30 7.95 0.35
CA ILE A 258 5.58 6.56 0.00
C ILE A 258 5.35 5.69 1.25
N ARG A 259 4.44 4.73 1.12
CA ARG A 259 4.17 3.69 2.12
C ARG A 259 5.23 2.60 2.08
N ASP A 260 5.51 2.09 0.87
CA ASP A 260 6.48 1.01 0.68
C ASP A 260 7.13 1.10 -0.72
N ALA A 261 8.31 0.53 -0.85
CA ALA A 261 9.07 0.49 -2.10
C ALA A 261 9.85 -0.81 -2.26
N TRP A 262 9.68 -1.51 -3.38
CA TRP A 262 10.40 -2.76 -3.65
C TRP A 262 10.68 -2.98 -5.13
N PHE A 263 11.62 -3.89 -5.40
CA PHE A 263 12.05 -4.29 -6.74
C PHE A 263 11.59 -5.73 -7.03
N PRO A 264 10.35 -5.96 -7.49
CA PRO A 264 9.73 -7.29 -7.52
C PRO A 264 10.52 -8.32 -8.33
N ASN A 265 11.19 -7.87 -9.39
CA ASN A 265 11.96 -8.71 -10.30
C ASN A 265 13.38 -9.04 -9.80
N ALA A 266 13.88 -8.29 -8.80
CA ALA A 266 15.18 -8.55 -8.16
C ALA A 266 15.06 -9.30 -6.82
N MET A 267 13.84 -9.53 -6.32
CA MET A 267 13.63 -10.18 -5.02
C MET A 267 13.84 -11.70 -5.09
N SER A 268 14.64 -12.22 -4.15
CA SER A 268 14.69 -13.66 -3.87
C SER A 268 13.42 -14.14 -3.18
N LEU A 269 13.14 -15.46 -3.24
CA LEU A 269 11.95 -16.09 -2.65
C LEU A 269 11.72 -15.66 -1.20
N GLY A 270 12.76 -15.70 -0.35
CA GLY A 270 12.64 -15.31 1.07
C GLY A 270 12.34 -13.82 1.30
N ARG A 271 12.76 -12.93 0.38
CA ARG A 271 12.41 -11.50 0.46
C ARG A 271 10.96 -11.28 0.04
N ARG A 272 10.46 -12.03 -0.96
CA ARG A 272 9.05 -11.98 -1.39
C ARG A 272 8.09 -12.37 -0.27
N TRP A 273 8.43 -13.42 0.50
CA TRP A 273 7.67 -13.82 1.70
C TRP A 273 7.51 -12.68 2.72
N ARG A 274 8.59 -11.97 3.05
CA ARG A 274 8.56 -10.87 4.02
C ARG A 274 7.73 -9.69 3.54
N THR A 275 7.85 -9.31 2.27
CA THR A 275 7.07 -8.19 1.70
C THR A 275 5.59 -8.54 1.58
N GLY A 276 5.25 -9.79 1.22
CA GLY A 276 3.86 -10.23 1.15
C GLY A 276 3.18 -10.32 2.52
N ALA A 277 3.91 -10.66 3.58
CA ALA A 277 3.36 -10.74 4.95
C ALA A 277 3.11 -9.37 5.60
N ASN A 278 3.73 -8.30 5.10
CA ASN A 278 3.62 -6.94 5.63
C ASN A 278 2.60 -6.06 4.86
N ARG A 279 1.93 -6.62 3.85
CA ARG A 279 0.89 -5.98 3.03
C ARG A 279 -0.50 -6.41 3.49
#